data_AF-A0A8T1RY84-F1
#
_entry.id   AF-A0A8T1RY84-F1
#
_cell.length_a   1.000
_cell.length_b   1.000
_cell.length_c   1.000
_cell.angle_alpha   90.00
_cell.angle_beta   90.00
_cell.angle_gamma   90.00
#
_symmetry.space_group_name_H-M   'P 1'
#
loop_
_entity.id
_entity.type
_entity.pdbx_description
1 polymer ?
#
loop_
_entity_poly.entity_id
_entity_poly.type
_entity_poly.pdbx_seq_one_letter_code
_entity_poly.pdbx_strand_id
1 'polypeptide(L)'
;GGEGMGAAVCMRGPLYRGSVPSPGVTGDSLVVQRPVDLAVLRRDLQRLLAQGIRSLAVVLLHSYAWPAHEQQVGALARELGFQHVSLSSAVMPMVRAVPRGYTACADAYLSPCIGRYLDGFRASFTQQLQDTQVLFMRSDGGLTPMGQFSGSRAILSGPAGGVVGYAITTYRQEDGQAVIGFDMGGTSTDVSRYAGEYEHVFEATTAGISIQAPQLDINTVAAGGGSVLFFRWVPACGLPPRGPFPSPTCGFRDPGWPRPAVGP
;
A
#
# COMPACT_ATOMS: atom_id res chain seq x y z
N GLY A 1 -22.57 10.49 19.48
CA GLY A 1 -22.89 11.83 18.98
C GLY A 1 -22.26 12.02 17.63
N GLY A 2 -22.92 11.50 16.58
CA GLY A 2 -22.39 11.36 15.23
C GLY A 2 -23.16 12.20 14.21
N GLU A 3 -23.24 13.50 14.44
CA GLU A 3 -23.81 14.46 13.48
C GLU A 3 -22.73 15.50 13.18
N GLY A 4 -22.11 15.40 11.99
CA GLY A 4 -21.07 16.34 11.59
C GLY A 4 -20.25 15.95 10.35
N MET A 5 -20.23 14.68 9.95
CA MET A 5 -19.60 14.28 8.69
C MET A 5 -20.57 14.51 7.53
N GLY A 6 -20.43 15.64 6.84
CA GLY A 6 -21.14 15.92 5.60
C GLY A 6 -20.77 14.90 4.53
N ALA A 7 -21.60 13.88 4.35
CA ALA A 7 -21.54 12.99 3.20
C ALA A 7 -22.33 13.65 2.05
N ALA A 8 -21.63 14.08 1.00
CA ALA A 8 -22.28 14.51 -0.23
C ALA A 8 -22.67 13.27 -1.04
N VAL A 9 -23.97 13.01 -1.13
CA VAL A 9 -24.55 12.00 -2.02
C VAL A 9 -24.49 12.54 -3.45
N CYS A 10 -23.82 11.83 -4.35
CA CYS A 10 -23.80 12.15 -5.77
C CYS A 10 -24.85 11.27 -6.44
N MET A 11 -26.03 11.84 -6.71
CA MET A 11 -27.11 11.09 -7.36
C MET A 11 -27.06 11.28 -8.87
N ARG A 12 -26.98 10.16 -9.60
CA ARG A 12 -27.46 10.07 -10.99
C ARG A 12 -29.00 10.10 -10.93
N GLY A 13 -29.63 11.22 -11.27
CA GLY A 13 -31.08 11.37 -11.22
C GLY A 13 -31.56 12.68 -11.87
N PRO A 14 -32.86 12.77 -12.23
CA PRO A 14 -33.40 13.89 -12.99
C PRO A 14 -33.09 15.22 -12.31
N LEU A 15 -32.56 16.15 -13.09
CA LEU A 15 -32.06 17.45 -12.69
C LEU A 15 -32.99 18.12 -11.66
N TYR A 16 -32.54 18.21 -10.40
CA TYR A 16 -33.17 19.08 -9.42
C TYR A 16 -33.07 20.52 -9.94
N ARG A 17 -34.23 21.15 -10.16
CA ARG A 17 -34.34 22.53 -10.64
C ARG A 17 -33.46 23.45 -9.78
N GLY A 18 -32.45 24.07 -10.39
CA GLY A 18 -31.57 25.05 -9.74
C GLY A 18 -30.14 24.57 -9.46
N SER A 19 -29.80 23.32 -9.74
CA SER A 19 -28.45 22.79 -9.51
C SER A 19 -27.54 23.00 -10.72
N VAL A 20 -26.33 23.52 -10.52
CA VAL A 20 -25.33 23.65 -11.60
C VAL A 20 -24.60 22.31 -11.79
N PRO A 21 -24.75 21.65 -12.94
CA PRO A 21 -24.01 20.43 -13.22
C PRO A 21 -22.51 20.71 -13.33
N SER A 22 -21.69 19.88 -12.69
CA SER A 22 -20.24 19.88 -12.76
C SER A 22 -19.76 18.62 -13.48
N PRO A 23 -18.80 18.73 -14.42
CA PRO A 23 -18.34 17.57 -15.19
C PRO A 23 -17.46 16.66 -14.33
N GLY A 24 -17.93 15.43 -14.06
CA GLY A 24 -17.15 14.41 -13.39
C GLY A 24 -15.96 13.91 -14.22
N VAL A 25 -14.97 13.33 -13.54
CA VAL A 25 -13.79 12.71 -14.19
C VAL A 25 -14.19 11.53 -15.09
N THR A 26 -15.32 10.88 -14.79
CA THR A 26 -15.89 9.77 -15.57
C THR A 26 -16.69 10.22 -16.79
N GLY A 27 -16.79 11.54 -17.04
CA GLY A 27 -17.65 12.11 -18.08
C GLY A 27 -19.13 12.24 -17.67
N ASP A 28 -19.48 11.79 -16.47
CA ASP A 28 -20.82 11.96 -15.91
C ASP A 28 -21.08 13.42 -15.51
N SER A 29 -22.32 13.88 -15.67
CA SER A 29 -22.76 15.16 -15.11
C SER A 29 -23.18 14.98 -13.65
N LEU A 30 -22.48 15.66 -12.74
CA LEU A 30 -22.64 15.50 -11.30
C LEU A 30 -23.16 16.80 -10.68
N VAL A 31 -23.94 16.68 -9.61
CA VAL A 31 -24.46 17.84 -8.87
C VAL A 31 -23.94 17.79 -7.44
N VAL A 32 -23.40 18.91 -6.97
CA VAL A 32 -22.99 19.07 -5.57
C VAL A 32 -24.23 19.37 -4.72
N GLN A 33 -24.64 18.39 -3.91
CA GLN A 33 -25.78 18.53 -2.99
C GLN A 33 -25.44 19.40 -1.77
N ARG A 34 -24.24 19.22 -1.21
CA ARG A 34 -23.77 19.97 -0.04
C ARG A 34 -22.28 20.28 -0.22
N PRO A 35 -21.87 21.56 -0.15
CA PRO A 35 -20.46 21.93 -0.18
C PRO A 35 -19.76 21.51 1.12
N VAL A 36 -18.44 21.35 1.06
CA VAL A 36 -17.63 21.10 2.25
C VAL A 36 -17.64 22.34 3.14
N ASP A 37 -18.02 22.15 4.41
CA ASP A 37 -17.92 23.20 5.42
C ASP A 37 -16.47 23.27 5.95
N LEU A 38 -15.67 24.15 5.34
CA LEU A 38 -14.26 24.30 5.69
C LEU A 38 -14.05 24.89 7.10
N ALA A 39 -15.00 25.65 7.64
CA ALA A 39 -14.87 26.24 8.96
C ALA A 39 -15.03 25.18 10.06
N VAL A 40 -16.04 24.32 9.93
CA VAL A 40 -16.22 23.16 10.82
C VAL A 40 -15.05 22.19 10.67
N LEU A 41 -14.70 21.86 9.43
CA LEU A 41 -13.60 20.93 9.14
C LEU A 41 -12.25 21.44 9.71
N ARG A 42 -11.98 22.74 9.63
CA ARG A 42 -10.76 23.33 10.21
C ARG A 42 -10.68 23.05 11.72
N ARG A 43 -11.77 23.26 12.45
CA ARG A 43 -11.83 22.98 13.90
C ARG A 43 -11.60 21.49 14.18
N ASP A 44 -12.17 20.61 13.37
CA ASP A 44 -12.04 19.15 13.54
C ASP A 44 -10.62 18.68 13.29
N LEU A 45 -10.00 19.17 12.21
CA LEU A 45 -8.61 18.88 11.85
C LEU A 45 -7.62 19.41 12.90
N GLN A 46 -7.86 20.61 13.44
CA GLN A 46 -7.06 21.15 14.56
C GLN A 46 -7.15 20.28 15.82
N ARG A 47 -8.34 19.75 16.13
CA ARG A 47 -8.50 18.81 17.25
C ARG A 47 -7.71 17.52 17.04
N LEU A 48 -7.70 16.97 15.83
CA LEU A 48 -6.90 15.77 15.50
C LEU A 48 -5.39 16.05 15.61
N LEU A 49 -4.92 17.22 15.16
CA LEU A 49 -3.52 17.63 15.33
C LEU A 49 -3.14 17.75 16.81
N ALA A 50 -4.03 18.32 17.64
CA ALA A 50 -3.82 18.44 19.08
C ALA A 50 -3.74 17.07 19.78
N GLN A 51 -4.37 16.03 19.23
CA GLN A 51 -4.26 14.64 19.68
C GLN A 51 -2.96 13.95 19.23
N GLY A 52 -2.08 14.64 18.49
CA GLY A 52 -0.82 14.07 18.00
C GLY A 52 -0.91 13.35 16.66
N ILE A 53 -2.09 13.34 16.02
CA ILE A 53 -2.24 12.73 14.68
C ILE A 53 -1.51 13.61 13.66
N ARG A 54 -0.70 13.00 12.78
CA ARG A 54 0.10 13.69 11.76
C ARG A 54 -0.13 13.20 10.34
N SER A 55 -0.71 12.01 10.18
CA SER A 55 -1.09 11.44 8.89
C SER A 55 -2.60 11.29 8.80
N LEU A 56 -3.17 11.62 7.64
CA LEU A 56 -4.61 11.62 7.40
C LEU A 56 -4.96 10.86 6.11
N ALA A 57 -5.91 9.95 6.21
CA ALA A 57 -6.59 9.38 5.04
C ALA A 57 -7.96 10.06 4.86
N VAL A 58 -8.25 10.55 3.66
CA VAL A 58 -9.51 11.22 3.34
C VAL A 58 -10.32 10.36 2.39
N VAL A 59 -11.53 9.98 2.79
CA VAL A 59 -12.43 9.12 2.01
C VAL A 59 -13.82 9.74 2.02
N LEU A 60 -14.25 10.28 0.87
CA LEU A 60 -15.61 10.80 0.69
C LEU A 60 -16.37 9.94 -0.32
N LEU A 61 -17.69 9.77 -0.14
CA LEU A 61 -18.50 9.08 -1.13
C LEU A 61 -18.40 9.78 -2.49
N HIS A 62 -18.35 8.99 -3.55
CA HIS A 62 -18.23 9.47 -4.94
C HIS A 62 -16.98 10.28 -5.30
N SER A 63 -15.97 10.32 -4.43
CA SER A 63 -14.71 11.03 -4.72
C SER A 63 -13.94 10.47 -5.92
N TYR A 64 -14.18 9.20 -6.30
CA TYR A 64 -13.66 8.60 -7.53
C TYR A 64 -14.16 9.31 -8.80
N ALA A 65 -15.37 9.89 -8.76
CA ALA A 65 -15.97 10.59 -9.90
C ALA A 65 -15.78 12.11 -9.78
N TRP A 66 -15.80 12.66 -8.56
CA TRP A 66 -15.58 14.08 -8.29
C TRP A 66 -14.61 14.30 -7.11
N PRO A 67 -13.30 14.41 -7.36
CA PRO A 67 -12.28 14.48 -6.32
C PRO A 67 -12.19 15.84 -5.62
N ALA A 68 -12.86 16.88 -6.13
CA ALA A 68 -12.69 18.26 -5.70
C ALA A 68 -12.88 18.46 -4.17
N HIS A 69 -13.86 17.78 -3.56
CA HIS A 69 -14.06 17.87 -2.12
C HIS A 69 -12.90 17.24 -1.33
N GLU A 70 -12.39 16.08 -1.75
CA GLU A 70 -11.21 15.49 -1.11
C GLU A 70 -9.97 16.38 -1.30
N GLN A 71 -9.82 17.01 -2.46
CA GLN A 71 -8.74 17.95 -2.73
C GLN A 71 -8.82 19.19 -1.82
N GLN A 72 -10.03 19.73 -1.59
CA GLN A 72 -10.26 20.83 -0.64
C GLN A 72 -9.90 20.43 0.79
N VAL A 73 -10.35 19.25 1.26
CA VAL A 73 -9.98 18.72 2.57
C VAL A 73 -8.47 18.53 2.67
N GLY A 74 -7.84 17.98 1.62
CA GLY A 74 -6.41 17.76 1.58
C GLY A 74 -5.58 19.04 1.60
N ALA A 75 -6.02 20.07 0.88
CA ALA A 75 -5.39 21.39 0.90
C ALA A 75 -5.45 22.00 2.31
N LEU A 76 -6.63 21.99 2.93
CA LEU A 76 -6.82 22.48 4.30
C LEU A 76 -5.99 21.70 5.32
N ALA A 77 -5.95 20.37 5.23
CA ALA A 77 -5.16 19.54 6.13
C ALA A 77 -3.65 19.85 6.01
N ARG A 78 -3.14 20.04 4.78
CA ARG A 78 -1.74 20.43 4.58
C ARG A 78 -1.45 21.84 5.12
N GLU A 79 -2.36 22.80 4.90
CA GLU A 79 -2.25 24.16 5.45
C GLU A 79 -2.15 24.15 6.98
N LEU A 80 -2.92 23.28 7.64
CA LEU A 80 -2.94 23.15 9.10
C LEU A 80 -1.72 22.40 9.68
N GLY A 81 -0.88 21.79 8.84
CA GLY A 81 0.36 21.14 9.26
C GLY A 81 0.30 19.62 9.43
N PHE A 82 -0.65 18.94 8.79
CA PHE A 82 -0.55 17.47 8.63
C PHE A 82 0.68 17.14 7.78
N GLN A 83 1.51 16.20 8.24
CA GLN A 83 2.75 15.80 7.58
C GLN A 83 2.48 14.98 6.31
N HIS A 84 1.40 14.20 6.32
CA HIS A 84 1.01 13.38 5.18
C HIS A 84 -0.51 13.31 5.06
N VAL A 85 -1.00 13.37 3.82
CA VAL A 85 -2.43 13.31 3.51
C VAL A 85 -2.64 12.46 2.26
N SER A 86 -3.26 11.30 2.43
CA SER A 86 -3.66 10.41 1.34
C SER A 86 -5.12 10.67 0.97
N LEU A 87 -5.36 11.09 -0.26
CA LEU A 87 -6.71 11.26 -0.81
C LEU A 87 -7.12 9.97 -1.49
N SER A 88 -8.25 9.38 -1.09
CA SER A 88 -8.68 8.09 -1.62
C SER A 88 -8.91 8.12 -3.13
N SER A 89 -9.37 9.25 -3.66
CA SER A 89 -9.50 9.53 -5.09
C SER A 89 -8.18 9.59 -5.86
N ALA A 90 -7.07 9.97 -5.21
CA ALA A 90 -5.74 9.99 -5.83
C ALA A 90 -5.02 8.65 -5.71
N VAL A 91 -5.22 7.93 -4.60
CA VAL A 91 -4.59 6.63 -4.34
C VAL A 91 -5.20 5.54 -5.23
N MET A 92 -6.53 5.39 -5.19
CA MET A 92 -7.26 4.37 -5.96
C MET A 92 -8.70 4.85 -6.24
N PRO A 93 -8.96 5.52 -7.38
CA PRO A 93 -10.28 6.05 -7.72
C PRO A 93 -11.26 4.93 -8.10
N MET A 94 -11.79 4.22 -7.11
CA MET A 94 -12.74 3.11 -7.26
C MET A 94 -14.11 3.46 -6.67
N VAL A 95 -15.20 2.95 -7.22
CA VAL A 95 -16.58 3.16 -6.71
C VAL A 95 -16.76 2.72 -5.25
N ARG A 96 -16.20 1.56 -4.90
CA ARG A 96 -16.36 0.89 -3.60
C ARG A 96 -15.65 1.65 -2.47
N ALA A 97 -16.41 2.42 -1.67
CA ALA A 97 -15.86 3.30 -0.65
C ALA A 97 -15.10 2.58 0.48
N VAL A 98 -15.58 1.41 0.93
CA VAL A 98 -14.93 0.62 2.00
C VAL A 98 -13.54 0.13 1.61
N PRO A 99 -13.37 -0.67 0.53
CA PRO A 99 -12.04 -1.16 0.16
C PRO A 99 -11.13 -0.04 -0.37
N ARG A 100 -11.70 1.01 -0.98
CA ARG A 100 -10.96 2.25 -1.29
C ARG A 100 -10.43 2.92 -0.02
N GLY A 101 -11.24 2.96 1.03
CA GLY A 101 -10.86 3.51 2.32
C GLY A 101 -9.74 2.72 3.00
N TYR A 102 -9.80 1.38 2.98
CA TYR A 102 -8.70 0.55 3.49
C TYR A 102 -7.37 0.83 2.78
N THR A 103 -7.42 0.97 1.46
CA THR A 103 -6.24 1.29 0.65
C THR A 103 -5.68 2.67 0.99
N ALA A 104 -6.55 3.68 1.12
CA ALA A 104 -6.14 5.04 1.51
C ALA A 104 -5.56 5.09 2.93
N CYS A 105 -6.12 4.32 3.86
CA CYS A 105 -5.60 4.20 5.23
C CYS A 105 -4.23 3.51 5.25
N ALA A 106 -4.07 2.40 4.53
CA ALA A 106 -2.80 1.71 4.40
C ALA A 106 -1.73 2.63 3.79
N ASP A 107 -2.09 3.38 2.75
CA ASP A 107 -1.20 4.37 2.14
C ASP A 107 -0.79 5.47 3.14
N ALA A 108 -1.75 6.08 3.83
CA ALA A 108 -1.48 7.13 4.82
C ALA A 108 -0.60 6.63 5.97
N TYR A 109 -0.72 5.35 6.33
CA TYR A 109 0.09 4.73 7.37
C TYR A 109 1.52 4.43 6.90
N LEU A 110 1.67 3.87 5.68
CA LEU A 110 2.96 3.36 5.18
C LEU A 110 3.81 4.45 4.51
N SER A 111 3.20 5.37 3.75
CA SER A 111 3.91 6.38 2.97
C SER A 111 4.88 7.23 3.82
N PRO A 112 4.54 7.70 5.03
CA PRO A 112 5.50 8.43 5.89
C PRO A 112 6.68 7.57 6.34
N CYS A 113 6.45 6.28 6.60
CA CYS A 113 7.51 5.34 7.01
C CYS A 113 8.48 5.09 5.86
N ILE A 114 7.96 4.91 4.65
CA ILE A 114 8.75 4.75 3.43
C ILE A 114 9.52 6.03 3.13
N GLY A 115 8.89 7.20 3.23
CA GLY A 115 9.56 8.49 3.04
C GLY A 115 10.81 8.62 3.91
N ARG A 116 10.70 8.33 5.21
CA ARG A 116 11.86 8.34 6.12
C ARG A 116 12.95 7.35 5.72
N TYR A 117 12.57 6.15 5.26
CA TYR A 117 13.53 5.16 4.76
C TYR A 117 14.26 5.68 3.51
N LEU A 118 13.52 6.25 2.55
CA LEU A 118 14.09 6.81 1.33
C LEU A 118 15.01 8.00 1.64
N ASP A 119 14.63 8.87 2.56
CA ASP A 119 15.46 10.00 2.99
C ASP A 119 16.76 9.53 3.63
N GLY A 120 16.70 8.51 4.50
CA GLY A 120 17.89 7.89 5.10
C GLY A 120 18.78 7.19 4.05
N PHE A 121 18.15 6.50 3.10
CA PHE A 121 18.85 5.88 1.96
C PHE A 121 19.61 6.95 1.18
N ARG A 122 18.96 8.03 0.74
CA ARG A 122 19.59 9.13 0.01
C ARG A 122 20.73 9.78 0.79
N ALA A 123 20.53 10.03 2.07
CA ALA A 123 21.52 10.67 2.93
C ALA A 123 22.81 9.86 3.06
N SER A 124 22.76 8.55 2.80
CA SER A 124 23.92 7.66 2.85
C SER A 124 24.82 7.75 1.61
N PHE A 125 24.42 8.46 0.54
CA PHE A 125 25.19 8.60 -0.69
C PHE A 125 25.77 10.01 -0.85
N THR A 126 26.95 10.09 -1.46
CA THR A 126 27.59 11.34 -1.86
C THR A 126 26.64 12.17 -2.73
N GLN A 127 26.56 13.48 -2.47
CA GLN A 127 25.64 14.40 -3.16
C GLN A 127 24.15 13.99 -3.11
N GLN A 128 23.74 13.11 -2.19
CA GLN A 128 22.34 12.71 -1.98
C GLN A 128 21.61 12.22 -3.25
N LEU A 129 22.37 11.63 -4.19
CA LEU A 129 21.87 11.12 -5.48
C LEU A 129 21.25 12.22 -6.37
N GLN A 130 21.66 13.49 -6.22
CA GLN A 130 21.10 14.63 -6.97
C GLN A 130 21.19 14.44 -8.50
N ASP A 131 22.27 13.85 -9.00
CA ASP A 131 22.50 13.63 -10.44
C ASP A 131 22.20 12.17 -10.88
N THR A 132 21.51 11.38 -10.04
CA THR A 132 21.23 9.97 -10.32
C THR A 132 19.73 9.70 -10.33
N GLN A 133 19.24 9.14 -11.43
CA GLN A 133 17.87 8.64 -11.49
C GLN A 133 17.76 7.34 -10.68
N VAL A 134 17.12 7.43 -9.52
CA VAL A 134 16.85 6.26 -8.67
C VAL A 134 15.44 5.75 -8.92
N LEU A 135 15.35 4.50 -9.35
CA LEU A 135 14.11 3.79 -9.62
C LEU A 135 13.87 2.72 -8.56
N PHE A 136 12.64 2.65 -8.06
CA PHE A 136 12.18 1.64 -7.12
C PHE A 136 11.18 0.71 -7.79
N MET A 137 11.29 -0.58 -7.48
CA MET A 137 10.31 -1.60 -7.88
C MET A 137 8.98 -1.34 -7.17
N ARG A 138 7.87 -1.49 -7.89
CA ARG A 138 6.50 -1.43 -7.36
C ARG A 138 5.91 -2.83 -7.31
N SER A 139 4.80 -2.98 -6.57
CA SER A 139 4.05 -4.23 -6.45
C SER A 139 3.58 -4.81 -7.80
N ASP A 140 3.40 -3.98 -8.82
CA ASP A 140 2.95 -4.39 -10.17
C ASP A 140 4.08 -4.89 -11.08
N GLY A 141 5.32 -4.93 -10.57
CA GLY A 141 6.53 -5.30 -11.33
C GLY A 141 7.13 -4.13 -12.14
N GLY A 142 6.53 -2.94 -12.09
CA GLY A 142 7.04 -1.75 -12.76
C GLY A 142 7.99 -0.93 -11.88
N LEU A 143 8.82 -0.11 -12.53
CA LEU A 143 9.71 0.82 -11.86
C LEU A 143 9.08 2.22 -11.72
N THR A 144 9.36 2.91 -10.62
CA THR A 144 8.95 4.30 -10.41
C THR A 144 10.06 5.14 -9.81
N PRO A 145 10.17 6.44 -10.15
CA PRO A 145 11.09 7.33 -9.46
C PRO A 145 10.82 7.36 -7.96
N MET A 146 11.89 7.45 -7.17
CA MET A 146 11.85 7.49 -5.70
C MET A 146 10.82 8.49 -5.13
N GLY A 147 10.70 9.69 -5.71
CA GLY A 147 9.74 10.70 -5.25
C GLY A 147 8.26 10.38 -5.52
N GLN A 148 7.98 9.36 -6.34
CA GLN A 148 6.63 8.89 -6.66
C GLN A 148 6.31 7.54 -6.02
N PHE A 149 7.19 7.04 -5.15
CA PHE A 149 6.99 5.77 -4.47
C PHE A 149 6.03 5.94 -3.29
N SER A 150 4.89 5.24 -3.33
CA SER A 150 3.82 5.35 -2.33
C SER A 150 3.64 4.06 -1.55
N GLY A 151 3.10 4.18 -0.33
CA GLY A 151 2.86 3.05 0.57
C GLY A 151 2.00 1.95 -0.03
N SER A 152 0.88 2.31 -0.63
CA SER A 152 -0.03 1.37 -1.29
C SER A 152 0.61 0.57 -2.43
N ARG A 153 1.63 1.13 -3.11
CA ARG A 153 2.31 0.52 -4.27
C ARG A 153 3.66 -0.11 -3.93
N ALA A 154 4.06 -0.05 -2.67
CA ALA A 154 5.33 -0.60 -2.17
C ALA A 154 5.17 -2.02 -1.59
N ILE A 155 3.94 -2.43 -1.29
CA ILE A 155 3.65 -3.72 -0.63
C ILE A 155 4.03 -4.87 -1.55
N LEU A 156 4.90 -5.77 -1.12
CA LEU A 156 5.45 -6.87 -1.95
C LEU A 156 6.28 -6.41 -3.17
N SER A 157 6.83 -5.20 -3.16
CA SER A 157 7.73 -4.71 -4.22
C SER A 157 9.02 -5.53 -4.37
N GLY A 158 9.53 -6.14 -3.29
CA GLY A 158 10.71 -7.01 -3.34
C GLY A 158 10.45 -8.30 -4.15
N PRO A 159 9.48 -9.14 -3.73
CA PRO A 159 9.11 -10.34 -4.46
C PRO A 159 8.73 -10.07 -5.91
N ALA A 160 8.07 -8.95 -6.21
CA ALA A 160 7.76 -8.53 -7.58
C ALA A 160 9.01 -8.43 -8.47
N GLY A 161 10.14 -7.95 -7.93
CA GLY A 161 11.41 -7.94 -8.65
C GLY A 161 11.96 -9.34 -8.91
N GLY A 162 11.75 -10.29 -7.99
CA GLY A 162 12.06 -11.70 -8.19
C GLY A 162 11.24 -12.31 -9.33
N VAL A 163 9.94 -11.99 -9.38
CA VAL A 163 9.05 -12.43 -10.48
C VAL A 163 9.53 -11.94 -11.82
N VAL A 164 9.78 -10.64 -11.95
CA VAL A 164 10.32 -10.05 -13.19
C VAL A 164 11.66 -10.69 -13.54
N GLY A 165 12.54 -10.90 -12.55
CA GLY A 165 13.86 -11.49 -12.75
C GLY A 165 13.82 -12.91 -13.32
N TYR A 166 13.05 -13.83 -12.72
CA TYR A 166 12.97 -15.19 -13.26
C TYR A 166 12.19 -15.21 -14.57
N ALA A 167 11.12 -14.40 -14.71
CA ALA A 167 10.33 -14.34 -15.94
C ALA A 167 11.20 -13.99 -17.16
N ILE A 168 12.09 -12.99 -17.05
CA ILE A 168 12.95 -12.58 -18.18
C ILE A 168 14.14 -13.51 -18.43
N THR A 169 14.58 -14.27 -17.42
CA THR A 169 15.81 -15.09 -17.52
C THR A 169 15.56 -16.56 -17.82
N THR A 170 14.41 -17.11 -17.41
CA THR A 170 14.13 -18.54 -17.52
C THR A 170 13.02 -18.88 -18.50
N TYR A 171 12.08 -17.97 -18.77
CA TYR A 171 10.99 -18.25 -19.70
C TYR A 171 11.47 -18.12 -21.14
N ARG A 172 11.23 -19.17 -21.93
CA ARG A 172 11.49 -19.19 -23.37
C ARG A 172 10.17 -19.28 -24.11
N GLN A 173 9.90 -18.28 -24.95
CA GLN A 173 8.65 -18.21 -25.71
C GLN A 173 8.49 -19.39 -26.69
N GLU A 174 9.60 -19.96 -27.16
CA GLU A 174 9.65 -21.15 -28.02
C GLU A 174 9.08 -22.39 -27.33
N ASP A 175 9.38 -22.56 -26.04
CA ASP A 175 9.01 -23.73 -25.26
C ASP A 175 7.60 -23.58 -24.65
N GLY A 176 7.14 -22.35 -24.46
CA GLY A 176 5.83 -22.04 -23.87
C GLY A 176 5.62 -22.59 -22.46
N GLN A 177 6.68 -23.04 -21.80
CA GLN A 177 6.60 -23.73 -20.52
C GLN A 177 6.48 -22.72 -19.38
N ALA A 178 5.43 -22.88 -18.57
CA ALA A 178 5.23 -22.05 -17.40
C ALA A 178 6.36 -22.25 -16.38
N VAL A 179 6.76 -21.16 -15.74
CA VAL A 179 7.79 -21.13 -14.70
C VAL A 179 7.14 -20.82 -13.36
N ILE A 180 7.56 -21.52 -12.31
CA ILE A 180 7.16 -21.24 -10.93
C ILE A 180 8.36 -20.64 -10.21
N GLY A 181 8.20 -19.43 -9.69
CA GLY A 181 9.14 -18.81 -8.79
C GLY A 181 8.93 -19.33 -7.36
N PHE A 182 10.00 -19.73 -6.70
CA PHE A 182 10.01 -20.12 -5.30
C PHE A 182 11.18 -19.40 -4.62
N ASP A 183 10.87 -18.32 -3.89
CA ASP A 183 11.85 -17.50 -3.19
C ASP A 183 11.67 -17.66 -1.68
N MET A 184 12.52 -18.49 -1.07
CA MET A 184 12.51 -18.71 0.37
C MET A 184 13.55 -17.84 1.05
N GLY A 185 13.08 -16.87 1.82
CA GLY A 185 13.91 -16.07 2.71
C GLY A 185 14.03 -16.67 4.11
N GLY A 186 14.61 -15.89 5.03
CA GLY A 186 14.72 -16.28 6.44
C GLY A 186 13.39 -16.23 7.21
N THR A 187 12.37 -15.55 6.69
CA THR A 187 11.10 -15.32 7.43
C THR A 187 9.91 -15.88 6.68
N SER A 188 9.85 -15.65 5.38
CA SER A 188 8.75 -16.03 4.52
C SER A 188 9.25 -16.74 3.27
N THR A 189 8.33 -17.39 2.59
CA THR A 189 8.52 -17.96 1.26
C THR A 189 7.50 -17.32 0.33
N ASP A 190 7.97 -16.77 -0.78
CA ASP A 190 7.16 -16.16 -1.81
C ASP A 190 7.08 -17.09 -3.04
N VAL A 191 5.85 -17.39 -3.48
CA VAL A 191 5.59 -18.29 -4.61
C VAL A 191 4.77 -17.55 -5.66
N SER A 192 5.17 -17.68 -6.92
CA SER A 192 4.51 -17.02 -8.06
C SER A 192 4.62 -17.85 -9.33
N ARG A 193 3.81 -17.55 -10.33
CA ARG A 193 3.78 -18.23 -11.62
C ARG A 193 3.94 -17.24 -12.75
N TYR A 194 4.68 -17.62 -13.78
CA TYR A 194 4.76 -16.89 -15.04
C TYR A 194 4.57 -17.84 -16.22
N ALA A 195 3.69 -17.49 -17.15
CA ALA A 195 3.37 -18.32 -18.32
C ALA A 195 3.22 -17.47 -19.59
N GLY A 196 4.19 -16.59 -19.82
CA GLY A 196 4.22 -15.68 -20.98
C GLY A 196 3.54 -14.33 -20.75
N GLU A 197 2.76 -14.20 -19.68
CA GLU A 197 2.19 -12.94 -19.22
C GLU A 197 2.28 -12.80 -17.70
N TYR A 198 2.32 -11.55 -17.23
CA TYR A 198 2.32 -11.25 -15.80
C TYR A 198 0.89 -11.34 -15.26
N GLU A 199 0.66 -12.23 -14.31
CA GLU A 199 -0.63 -12.35 -13.63
C GLU A 199 -0.72 -11.22 -12.59
N HIS A 200 -1.67 -10.30 -12.77
CA HIS A 200 -1.94 -9.20 -11.85
C HIS A 200 -3.24 -9.41 -11.08
N VAL A 201 -3.17 -9.25 -9.77
CA VAL A 201 -4.33 -9.18 -8.87
C VAL A 201 -4.56 -7.74 -8.44
N PHE A 202 -5.84 -7.34 -8.37
CA PHE A 202 -6.24 -6.00 -7.94
C PHE A 202 -6.68 -5.95 -6.48
N GLU A 203 -6.93 -7.11 -5.87
CA GLU A 203 -7.35 -7.26 -4.50
C GLU A 203 -6.44 -8.28 -3.82
N ALA A 204 -5.63 -7.81 -2.89
CA ALA A 204 -4.76 -8.64 -2.08
C ALA A 204 -5.09 -8.43 -0.61
N THR A 205 -5.24 -9.52 0.14
CA THR A 205 -5.38 -9.45 1.60
C THR A 205 -4.03 -9.73 2.23
N THR A 206 -3.35 -8.68 2.69
CA THR A 206 -2.08 -8.79 3.39
C THR A 206 -2.30 -8.55 4.87
N ALA A 207 -1.92 -9.50 5.72
CA ALA A 207 -2.07 -9.42 7.19
C ALA A 207 -3.50 -9.05 7.67
N GLY A 208 -4.53 -9.52 6.95
CA GLY A 208 -5.95 -9.25 7.28
C GLY A 208 -6.49 -7.90 6.79
N ILE A 209 -5.70 -7.10 6.08
CA ILE A 209 -6.13 -5.85 5.46
C ILE A 209 -6.25 -6.07 3.95
N SER A 210 -7.44 -5.84 3.40
CA SER A 210 -7.68 -5.91 1.96
C SER A 210 -7.26 -4.59 1.30
N ILE A 211 -6.29 -4.69 0.39
CA ILE A 211 -5.72 -3.56 -0.33
C ILE A 211 -6.09 -3.69 -1.79
N GLN A 212 -6.58 -2.58 -2.36
CA GLN A 212 -6.99 -2.48 -3.75
C GLN A 212 -5.92 -1.72 -4.52
N ALA A 213 -4.91 -2.43 -4.99
CA ALA A 213 -3.87 -1.90 -5.85
C ALA A 213 -3.46 -2.99 -6.85
N PRO A 214 -3.04 -2.64 -8.08
CA PRO A 214 -2.45 -3.61 -8.99
C PRO A 214 -1.17 -4.18 -8.38
N GLN A 215 -1.10 -5.50 -8.27
CA GLN A 215 0.05 -6.24 -7.75
C GLN A 215 0.24 -7.51 -8.57
N LEU A 216 1.48 -7.99 -8.70
CA LEU A 216 1.73 -9.32 -9.23
C LEU A 216 1.13 -10.37 -8.30
N ASP A 217 0.60 -11.46 -8.86
CA ASP A 217 0.05 -12.57 -8.08
C ASP A 217 1.18 -13.36 -7.40
N ILE A 218 1.46 -12.96 -6.15
CA ILE A 218 2.51 -13.54 -5.32
C ILE A 218 1.86 -14.02 -4.03
N ASN A 219 2.05 -15.30 -3.75
CA ASN A 219 1.55 -15.93 -2.55
C ASN A 219 2.68 -16.04 -1.54
N THR A 220 2.57 -15.28 -0.45
CA THR A 220 3.54 -15.30 0.65
C THR A 220 3.07 -16.24 1.76
N VAL A 221 3.90 -17.22 2.11
CA VAL A 221 3.71 -18.08 3.29
C VAL A 221 4.65 -17.62 4.40
N ALA A 222 4.14 -17.51 5.62
CA ALA A 222 4.89 -17.12 6.82
C ALA A 222 5.77 -18.27 7.36
N ALA A 223 6.54 -18.90 6.48
CA ALA A 223 7.52 -19.92 6.79
C ALA A 223 8.78 -19.68 5.94
N GLY A 224 9.94 -19.63 6.58
CA GLY A 224 11.24 -19.46 5.95
C GLY A 224 12.33 -20.12 6.80
N GLY A 225 13.60 -19.94 6.41
CA GLY A 225 14.72 -20.63 7.06
C GLY A 225 14.88 -20.35 8.56
N GLY A 226 14.43 -19.18 9.04
CA GLY A 226 14.45 -18.79 10.45
C GLY A 226 13.17 -19.12 11.23
N SER A 227 12.20 -19.81 10.63
CA SER A 227 11.00 -20.24 11.34
C SER A 227 11.35 -21.22 12.45
N VAL A 228 10.78 -21.00 13.63
CA VAL A 228 11.10 -21.78 14.84
C VAL A 228 10.28 -23.06 14.83
N LEU A 229 10.95 -24.18 15.11
CA LEU A 229 10.32 -25.48 15.28
C LEU A 229 9.78 -25.59 16.70
N PHE A 230 8.51 -26.00 16.82
CA PHE A 230 7.92 -26.36 18.10
C PHE A 230 7.13 -27.66 17.98
N PHE A 231 7.25 -28.49 19.00
CA PHE A 231 6.52 -29.74 19.06
C PHE A 231 5.12 -29.50 19.64
N ARG A 232 4.08 -29.77 18.85
CA ARG A 232 2.79 -30.22 19.34
C ARG A 232 2.70 -31.73 19.07
N TRP A 233 1.60 -32.39 19.47
CA TRP A 233 1.37 -33.82 19.20
C TRP A 233 1.70 -34.26 17.75
N VAL A 234 1.72 -33.31 16.81
CA VAL A 234 2.48 -33.33 15.55
C VAL A 234 3.48 -32.16 15.50
N PRO A 235 4.70 -32.34 14.97
CA PRO A 235 5.66 -31.25 14.77
C PRO A 235 5.08 -30.12 13.91
N ALA A 236 5.31 -28.87 14.30
CA ALA A 236 4.84 -27.68 13.57
C ALA A 236 5.90 -26.57 13.51
N CYS A 237 5.83 -25.75 12.46
CA CYS A 237 6.74 -24.62 12.20
C CYS A 237 5.95 -23.32 12.06
N GLY A 238 6.52 -22.20 12.48
CA GLY A 238 5.91 -20.89 12.23
C GLY A 238 6.76 -19.70 12.69
N LEU A 239 6.25 -18.49 12.43
CA LEU A 239 6.87 -17.25 12.89
C LEU A 239 6.75 -17.10 14.41
N PRO A 240 7.84 -16.74 15.13
CA PRO A 240 7.73 -16.37 16.54
C PRO A 240 7.00 -15.02 16.70
N PRO A 241 6.28 -14.81 17.82
CA PRO A 241 5.47 -13.60 18.05
C PRO A 241 6.24 -12.27 18.14
N ARG A 242 7.57 -12.27 17.99
CA ARG A 242 8.45 -11.09 18.14
C ARG A 242 9.20 -10.69 16.86
N GLY A 243 8.82 -11.21 15.69
CA GLY A 243 9.45 -10.88 14.40
C GLY A 243 10.71 -11.71 14.11
N PRO A 244 11.38 -11.46 12.97
CA PRO A 244 12.58 -12.21 12.59
C PRO A 244 13.74 -11.93 13.56
N PHE A 245 14.27 -12.99 14.16
CA PHE A 245 15.48 -12.98 14.99
C PHE A 245 16.68 -13.51 14.18
N PRO A 246 17.92 -13.14 14.55
CA PRO A 246 19.07 -13.45 13.74
C PRO A 246 19.32 -14.97 13.74
N SER A 247 19.13 -15.53 12.55
CA SER A 247 19.61 -16.83 12.09
C SER A 247 19.16 -18.11 12.84
N PRO A 248 19.09 -19.26 12.15
CA PRO A 248 19.10 -20.57 12.78
C PRO A 248 20.30 -20.69 13.74
N THR A 249 20.28 -21.64 14.67
CA THR A 249 21.35 -21.91 15.65
C THR A 249 22.78 -21.99 15.08
N CYS A 250 22.96 -22.14 13.77
CA CYS A 250 24.24 -22.14 13.06
C CYS A 250 24.72 -20.77 12.53
N GLY A 251 23.88 -19.72 12.53
CA GLY A 251 24.30 -18.37 12.12
C GLY A 251 24.79 -17.53 13.29
N PHE A 252 26.04 -17.08 13.20
CA PHE A 252 26.75 -16.34 14.22
C PHE A 252 26.02 -15.05 14.67
N ARG A 253 25.36 -15.10 15.84
CA ARG A 253 25.30 -14.06 16.92
C ARG A 253 24.03 -14.24 17.78
N ASP A 254 24.05 -15.20 18.70
CA ASP A 254 23.66 -14.98 20.09
C ASP A 254 23.75 -16.30 20.88
N PRO A 255 24.58 -16.41 21.93
CA PRO A 255 24.67 -17.62 22.75
C PRO A 255 23.44 -17.84 23.67
N GLY A 256 22.41 -16.98 23.58
CA GLY A 256 21.27 -16.96 24.51
C GLY A 256 20.01 -17.73 24.09
N TRP A 257 19.96 -18.37 22.91
CA TRP A 257 18.71 -18.96 22.41
C TRP A 257 18.87 -20.37 21.79
N PRO A 258 18.45 -21.44 22.48
CA PRO A 258 18.67 -22.82 22.02
C PRO A 258 17.42 -23.43 21.35
N ARG A 259 16.70 -22.70 20.50
CA ARG A 259 15.54 -23.28 19.79
C ARG A 259 15.88 -23.70 18.36
N PRO A 260 15.53 -24.92 17.94
CA PRO A 260 15.74 -25.37 16.57
C PRO A 260 14.90 -24.53 15.59
N ALA A 261 15.49 -24.19 14.46
CA ALA A 261 14.86 -23.49 13.35
C ALA A 261 14.98 -24.32 12.07
N VAL A 262 14.19 -23.98 11.04
CA VAL A 262 14.12 -24.76 9.79
C VAL A 262 15.50 -24.91 9.15
N GLY A 263 16.26 -23.81 9.03
CA GLY A 263 17.59 -23.78 8.42
C GLY A 263 17.62 -24.18 6.93
N PRO A 264 18.54 -23.65 6.12
CA PRO A 264 18.88 -24.27 4.84
C PRO A 264 19.59 -25.62 5.05
#